data_AF-A0A7Z9ZM01-F1
#
_entry.id   AF-A0A7Z9ZM01-F1
#
_cell.length_a   1.000
_cell.length_b   1.000
_cell.length_c   1.000
_cell.angle_alpha   90.00
_cell.angle_beta   90.00
_cell.angle_gamma   90.00
#
_symmetry.space_group_name_H-M   'P 1'
#
loop_
_entity.id
_entity.type
_entity.pdbx_description
1 polymer ?
#
loop_
_entity_poly.entity_id
_entity_poly.type
_entity_poly.pdbx_seq_one_letter_code
_entity_poly.pdbx_strand_id
1 'polypeptide(L)'
;MRPLEQHLIRCDPIRLSVIAERWGVELPRGSRRERAAALAGRMTAPEQIGAVWERLGEAERRALGDLLAEGGKLPWRAFVRSWGEVRAMGPARLERERPWEDPVSPAEALWYWGLVFQDLEEGLAGLVEIAVVPEELRPHLPAPPPPVVRPTPCSPSPILLPADDGLLDDGCTLLAYLQNHRLRPGPEGEWPAWDEARLLRQFHDDRREVARTPGGSCLVKG
;
A
#
# COMPACT_ATOMS: atom_id res chain seq x y z
N MET A 1 1.18 -20.81 -1.48
CA MET A 1 1.95 -20.06 -2.51
C MET A 1 2.30 -21.02 -3.64
N ARG A 2 2.49 -20.55 -4.87
CA ARG A 2 2.90 -21.42 -5.99
C ARG A 2 4.40 -21.71 -5.90
N PRO A 3 4.85 -22.94 -6.22
CA PRO A 3 6.26 -23.27 -6.20
C PRO A 3 7.01 -22.62 -7.36
N LEU A 4 8.31 -22.40 -7.21
CA LEU A 4 9.19 -21.81 -8.23
C LEU A 4 9.03 -22.48 -9.60
N GLU A 5 8.99 -23.81 -9.65
CA GLU A 5 8.80 -24.57 -10.92
C GLU A 5 7.52 -24.13 -11.65
N GLN A 6 6.41 -23.92 -10.93
CA GLN A 6 5.15 -23.50 -11.55
C GLN A 6 5.22 -22.08 -12.11
N HIS A 7 5.92 -21.17 -11.42
CA HIS A 7 6.17 -19.83 -11.96
C HIS A 7 6.99 -19.89 -13.26
N LEU A 8 8.04 -20.73 -13.29
CA LEU A 8 8.88 -20.92 -14.47
C LEU A 8 8.13 -21.57 -15.65
N ILE A 9 7.22 -22.54 -15.39
CA ILE A 9 6.38 -23.17 -16.42
C ILE A 9 5.46 -22.15 -17.11
N ARG A 10 5.01 -21.13 -16.38
CA ARG A 10 4.11 -20.09 -16.88
C ARG A 10 4.84 -18.95 -17.59
N CYS A 11 6.17 -18.89 -17.49
CA CYS A 11 6.96 -17.89 -18.18
C CYS A 11 6.89 -18.08 -19.71
N ASP A 12 7.00 -16.95 -20.41
CA ASP A 12 7.24 -16.96 -21.85
C ASP A 12 8.53 -17.77 -22.16
N PRO A 13 8.57 -18.56 -23.26
CA PRO A 13 9.74 -19.36 -23.61
C PRO A 13 11.04 -18.56 -23.73
N ILE A 14 10.99 -17.32 -24.22
CA ILE A 14 12.16 -16.48 -24.36
C ILE A 14 12.62 -16.02 -22.98
N ARG A 15 11.69 -15.57 -22.13
CA ARG A 15 12.03 -15.22 -20.73
C ARG A 15 12.66 -16.41 -20.00
N LEU A 16 12.12 -17.62 -20.16
CA LEU A 16 12.68 -18.82 -19.55
C LEU A 16 14.12 -19.09 -20.04
N SER A 17 14.37 -18.94 -21.34
CA SER A 17 15.71 -19.06 -21.92
C SER A 17 16.67 -18.00 -21.39
N VAL A 18 16.22 -16.75 -21.24
CA VAL A 18 17.03 -15.64 -20.68
C VAL A 18 17.40 -15.90 -19.23
N ILE A 19 16.46 -16.37 -18.42
CA ILE A 19 16.75 -16.73 -17.03
C ILE A 19 17.79 -17.86 -17.03
N ALA A 20 17.61 -18.91 -17.84
CA ALA A 20 18.58 -20.00 -17.89
C ALA A 20 19.99 -19.55 -18.29
N GLU A 21 20.12 -18.66 -19.28
CA GLU A 21 21.40 -18.09 -19.70
C GLU A 21 22.08 -17.32 -18.54
N ARG A 22 21.32 -16.48 -17.83
CA ARG A 22 21.82 -15.71 -16.68
C ARG A 22 22.29 -16.59 -15.51
N TRP A 23 21.62 -17.72 -15.32
CA TRP A 23 21.96 -18.71 -14.30
C TRP A 23 22.99 -19.74 -14.78
N GLY A 24 23.47 -19.64 -16.03
CA GLY A 24 24.44 -20.56 -16.61
C GLY A 24 23.93 -22.00 -16.73
N VAL A 25 22.63 -22.16 -17.00
CA VAL A 25 21.97 -23.47 -17.12
C VAL A 25 21.75 -23.78 -18.59
N GLU A 26 22.33 -24.89 -19.06
CA GLU A 26 21.92 -25.48 -20.33
C GLU A 26 20.57 -26.18 -20.15
N LEU A 27 19.53 -25.63 -20.77
CA LEU A 27 18.19 -26.21 -20.69
C LEU A 27 18.14 -27.54 -21.46
N PRO A 28 17.56 -28.61 -20.87
CA PRO A 28 17.43 -29.88 -21.56
C PRO A 28 16.54 -29.75 -22.79
N ARG A 29 16.84 -30.57 -23.81
CA ARG A 29 15.95 -30.76 -24.96
C ARG A 29 14.77 -31.61 -24.49
N GLY A 30 13.71 -30.94 -24.03
CA GLY A 30 12.54 -31.60 -23.46
C GLY A 30 11.34 -30.68 -23.34
N SER A 31 10.32 -31.19 -22.66
CA SER A 31 9.10 -30.47 -22.33
C SER A 31 9.40 -29.20 -21.52
N ARG A 32 8.46 -28.24 -21.55
CA ARG A 32 8.57 -27.01 -20.75
C ARG A 32 8.75 -27.31 -19.26
N ARG A 33 8.11 -28.38 -18.78
CA ARG A 33 8.21 -28.81 -17.38
C ARG A 33 9.60 -29.30 -17.02
N GLU A 34 10.21 -30.14 -17.85
CA GLU A 34 11.60 -30.60 -17.62
C GLU A 34 12.59 -29.43 -17.63
N ARG A 35 12.41 -28.48 -18.55
CA ARG A 35 13.23 -27.25 -18.60
C ARG A 35 13.07 -26.39 -17.35
N ALA A 36 11.83 -26.18 -16.90
CA ALA A 36 11.53 -25.43 -15.68
C ALA A 36 12.07 -26.12 -14.41
N ALA A 37 11.95 -27.44 -14.32
CA ALA A 37 12.48 -28.22 -13.20
C ALA A 37 14.01 -28.18 -13.14
N ALA A 38 14.69 -28.33 -14.27
CA ALA A 38 16.15 -28.21 -14.36
C ALA A 38 16.63 -26.82 -13.91
N LEU A 39 15.94 -25.77 -14.36
CA LEU A 39 16.24 -24.40 -13.96
C LEU A 39 15.95 -24.16 -12.47
N ALA A 40 14.79 -24.58 -11.97
CA ALA A 40 14.42 -24.45 -10.56
C ALA A 40 15.46 -25.13 -9.65
N GLY A 41 15.91 -26.34 -10.00
CA GLY A 41 16.92 -27.06 -9.24
C GLY A 41 18.28 -26.35 -9.19
N ARG A 42 18.67 -25.64 -10.26
CA ARG A 42 19.86 -24.79 -10.20
C ARG A 42 19.61 -23.55 -9.36
N MET A 43 18.45 -22.93 -9.52
CA MET A 43 18.10 -21.67 -8.86
C MET A 43 18.02 -21.82 -7.34
N THR A 44 17.66 -22.98 -6.81
CA THR A 44 17.57 -23.24 -5.37
C THR A 44 18.91 -23.64 -4.72
N ALA A 45 19.98 -23.80 -5.50
CA ALA A 45 21.30 -24.13 -4.95
C ALA A 45 21.90 -22.89 -4.24
N PRO A 46 22.29 -22.98 -2.95
CA PRO A 46 22.78 -21.84 -2.17
C PRO A 46 23.95 -21.09 -2.82
N GLU A 47 24.89 -21.84 -3.41
CA GLU A 47 26.07 -21.28 -4.06
C GLU A 47 25.71 -20.47 -5.30
N GLN A 48 24.66 -20.89 -6.01
CA GLN A 48 24.18 -20.21 -7.21
C GLN A 48 23.44 -18.93 -6.85
N ILE A 49 22.58 -18.98 -5.83
CA ILE A 49 21.90 -17.78 -5.31
C ILE A 49 22.92 -16.76 -4.81
N GLY A 50 23.94 -17.20 -4.07
CA GLY A 50 25.03 -16.33 -3.62
C GLY A 50 25.79 -15.68 -4.79
N ALA A 51 26.11 -16.46 -5.83
CA ALA A 51 26.77 -15.92 -7.03
C ALA A 51 25.88 -14.91 -7.79
N VAL A 52 24.57 -15.16 -7.88
CA VAL A 52 23.61 -14.23 -8.47
C VAL A 52 23.50 -12.97 -7.62
N TRP A 53 23.40 -13.11 -6.30
CA TRP A 53 23.35 -11.98 -5.37
C TRP A 53 24.56 -11.05 -5.56
N GLU A 54 25.76 -11.60 -5.73
CA GLU A 54 26.95 -10.80 -5.96
C GLU A 54 26.95 -10.06 -7.31
N ARG A 55 26.23 -10.58 -8.30
CA ARG A 55 26.04 -9.92 -9.61
C ARG A 55 24.95 -8.85 -9.59
N LEU A 56 24.05 -8.87 -8.61
CA LEU A 56 23.00 -7.87 -8.51
C LEU A 56 23.59 -6.50 -8.15
N GLY A 57 23.10 -5.47 -8.81
CA GLY A 57 23.40 -4.08 -8.49
C GLY A 57 22.79 -3.65 -7.15
N GLU A 58 23.26 -2.54 -6.59
CA GLU A 58 22.77 -2.05 -5.29
C GLU A 58 21.25 -1.78 -5.30
N ALA A 59 20.72 -1.18 -6.38
CA ALA A 59 19.30 -0.88 -6.50
C ALA A 59 18.44 -2.16 -6.59
N GLU A 60 18.93 -3.22 -7.24
CA GLU A 60 18.28 -4.53 -7.35
C GLU A 60 18.25 -5.24 -5.99
N ARG A 61 19.39 -5.21 -5.27
CA ARG A 61 19.49 -5.77 -3.91
C ARG A 61 18.54 -5.06 -2.94
N ARG A 62 18.40 -3.73 -3.05
CA ARG A 62 17.44 -2.96 -2.24
C ARG A 62 16.00 -3.32 -2.61
N ALA A 63 15.66 -3.41 -3.90
CA ALA A 63 14.34 -3.81 -4.36
C ALA A 63 13.93 -5.20 -3.85
N LEU A 64 14.87 -6.14 -3.90
CA LEU A 64 14.67 -7.48 -3.38
C LEU A 64 14.57 -7.48 -1.85
N GLY A 65 15.40 -6.70 -1.15
CA GLY A 65 15.37 -6.53 0.29
C GLY A 65 14.04 -6.00 0.81
N ASP A 66 13.49 -4.96 0.18
CA ASP A 66 12.18 -4.40 0.54
C ASP A 66 11.05 -5.41 0.33
N LEU A 67 11.10 -6.17 -0.78
CA LEU A 67 10.11 -7.22 -1.04
C LEU A 67 10.20 -8.36 -0.01
N LEU A 68 11.42 -8.73 0.41
CA LEU A 68 11.64 -9.72 1.47
C LEU A 68 11.19 -9.20 2.85
N ALA A 69 11.34 -7.91 3.12
CA ALA A 69 10.91 -7.27 4.37
C ALA A 69 9.39 -7.34 4.54
N GLU A 70 8.64 -7.24 3.44
CA GLU A 70 7.18 -7.41 3.37
C GLU A 70 6.76 -8.90 3.32
N GLY A 71 7.64 -9.82 3.71
CA GLY A 71 7.36 -11.25 3.73
C GLY A 71 7.43 -11.93 2.36
N GLY A 72 8.14 -11.33 1.40
CA GLY A 72 8.37 -11.87 0.06
C GLY A 72 7.25 -11.56 -0.95
N LYS A 73 6.29 -10.69 -0.59
CA LYS A 73 5.15 -10.35 -1.46
C LYS A 73 4.69 -8.91 -1.29
N LEU A 74 4.29 -8.29 -2.39
CA LEU A 74 3.79 -6.91 -2.42
C LEU A 74 2.80 -6.75 -3.58
N PRO A 75 1.76 -5.89 -3.50
CA PRO A 75 0.92 -5.59 -4.66
C PRO A 75 1.77 -5.14 -5.86
N TRP A 76 1.52 -5.69 -7.04
CA TRP A 76 2.33 -5.44 -8.24
C TRP A 76 2.47 -3.94 -8.52
N ARG A 77 1.36 -3.20 -8.42
CA ARG A 77 1.33 -1.74 -8.59
C ARG A 77 2.18 -0.99 -7.57
N ALA A 78 2.25 -1.48 -6.33
CA ALA A 78 3.11 -0.88 -5.30
C ALA A 78 4.58 -1.16 -5.60
N PHE A 79 4.90 -2.37 -6.05
CA PHE A 79 6.25 -2.76 -6.44
C PHE A 79 6.81 -1.90 -7.59
N VAL A 80 6.07 -1.81 -8.70
CA VAL A 80 6.54 -1.03 -9.87
C VAL A 80 6.58 0.48 -9.61
N ARG A 81 5.73 0.99 -8.69
CA ARG A 81 5.77 2.40 -8.29
C ARG A 81 7.05 2.74 -7.51
N SER A 82 7.53 1.84 -6.66
CA SER A 82 8.74 2.05 -5.86
C SER A 82 10.03 1.73 -6.63
N TRP A 83 9.99 0.71 -7.48
CA TRP A 83 11.18 0.10 -8.11
C TRP A 83 11.21 0.19 -9.62
N GLY A 84 10.27 0.93 -10.21
CA GLY A 84 10.14 1.18 -11.64
C GLY A 84 9.34 0.11 -12.39
N GLU A 85 8.94 0.46 -13.61
CA GLU A 85 8.06 -0.36 -14.45
C GLU A 85 8.81 -1.56 -15.06
N VAL A 86 8.08 -2.64 -15.33
CA VAL A 86 8.55 -3.78 -16.12
C VAL A 86 7.89 -3.68 -17.50
N ARG A 87 8.69 -3.55 -18.56
CA ARG A 87 8.13 -3.31 -19.91
C ARG A 87 7.38 -4.56 -20.39
N ALA A 88 6.09 -4.39 -20.65
CA ALA A 88 5.30 -5.42 -21.32
C ALA A 88 5.70 -5.48 -22.81
N MET A 89 6.38 -6.55 -23.20
CA MET A 89 6.81 -6.78 -24.59
C MET A 89 6.31 -8.15 -25.07
N GLY A 90 5.76 -8.17 -26.29
CA GLY A 90 5.47 -9.43 -26.97
C GLY A 90 6.76 -10.16 -27.38
N PRO A 91 6.70 -11.48 -27.66
CA PRO A 91 7.86 -12.33 -27.86
C PRO A 91 8.80 -11.82 -28.97
N ALA A 92 8.24 -11.42 -30.12
CA ALA A 92 9.03 -10.89 -31.24
C ALA A 92 9.79 -9.59 -30.90
N ARG A 93 9.21 -8.73 -30.05
CA ARG A 93 9.86 -7.50 -29.60
C ARG A 93 10.96 -7.80 -28.58
N LEU A 94 10.70 -8.75 -27.69
CA LEU A 94 11.60 -9.20 -26.65
C LEU A 94 12.93 -9.74 -27.24
N GLU A 95 12.85 -10.56 -28.29
CA GLU A 95 14.04 -11.10 -29.00
C GLU A 95 14.89 -10.00 -29.66
N ARG A 96 14.23 -8.97 -30.20
CA ARG A 96 14.89 -7.86 -30.91
C ARG A 96 15.53 -6.85 -29.98
N GLU A 97 14.79 -6.42 -28.95
CA GLU A 97 15.20 -5.34 -28.06
C GLU A 97 15.98 -5.83 -26.85
N ARG A 98 15.92 -7.13 -26.53
CA ARG A 98 16.66 -7.78 -25.44
C ARG A 98 16.66 -6.95 -24.16
N PRO A 99 15.49 -6.62 -23.60
CA PRO A 99 15.34 -5.71 -22.46
C PRO A 99 16.08 -6.14 -21.19
N TRP A 100 16.57 -7.39 -21.14
CA TRP A 100 17.44 -7.86 -20.07
C TRP A 100 18.86 -7.30 -20.16
N GLU A 101 19.38 -6.96 -21.34
CA GLU A 101 20.74 -6.40 -21.50
C GLU A 101 20.82 -4.98 -20.93
N ASP A 102 19.76 -4.19 -21.09
CA ASP A 102 19.63 -2.83 -20.55
C ASP A 102 18.22 -2.65 -19.92
N PRO A 103 18.03 -3.11 -18.67
CA PRO A 103 16.75 -3.00 -17.99
C PRO A 103 16.49 -1.55 -17.57
N VAL A 104 15.26 -1.07 -17.77
CA VAL A 104 14.89 0.33 -17.42
C VAL A 104 14.70 0.55 -15.93
N SER A 105 14.59 -0.53 -15.15
CA SER A 105 14.29 -0.46 -13.74
C SER A 105 14.88 -1.65 -12.96
N PRO A 106 15.15 -1.50 -11.65
CA PRO A 106 15.50 -2.61 -10.77
C PRO A 106 14.44 -3.72 -10.78
N ALA A 107 13.16 -3.37 -10.86
CA ALA A 107 12.06 -4.34 -10.97
C ALA A 107 12.19 -5.20 -12.25
N GLU A 108 12.50 -4.57 -13.38
CA GLU A 108 12.69 -5.27 -14.66
C GLU A 108 13.94 -6.16 -14.66
N ALA A 109 15.02 -5.70 -14.04
CA ALA A 109 16.21 -6.51 -13.86
C ALA A 109 15.91 -7.77 -13.03
N LEU A 110 15.27 -7.62 -11.87
CA LEU A 110 14.87 -8.74 -11.01
C LEU A 110 13.89 -9.71 -11.72
N TRP A 111 13.03 -9.18 -12.59
CA TRP A 111 12.13 -9.96 -13.43
C TRP A 111 12.87 -10.88 -14.41
N TYR A 112 13.91 -10.37 -15.09
CA TYR A 112 14.73 -11.15 -16.02
C TYR A 112 15.77 -12.02 -15.32
N TRP A 113 16.17 -11.70 -14.10
CA TRP A 113 16.89 -12.62 -13.22
C TRP A 113 16.04 -13.80 -12.74
N GLY A 114 14.71 -13.72 -12.87
CA GLY A 114 13.80 -14.76 -12.38
C GLY A 114 13.71 -14.82 -10.85
N LEU A 115 14.06 -13.73 -10.16
CA LEU A 115 13.95 -13.63 -8.70
C LEU A 115 12.56 -13.13 -8.25
N VAL A 116 11.88 -12.38 -9.13
CA VAL A 116 10.54 -11.85 -8.90
C VAL A 116 9.59 -12.30 -9.99
N PHE A 117 8.39 -12.73 -9.59
CA PHE A 117 7.31 -13.12 -10.48
C PHE A 117 6.06 -12.31 -10.18
N GLN A 118 5.21 -12.18 -11.19
CA GLN A 118 3.88 -11.60 -11.05
C GLN A 118 2.92 -12.76 -10.84
N ASP A 119 2.06 -12.63 -9.84
CA ASP A 119 1.08 -13.64 -9.51
C ASP A 119 -0.26 -13.04 -9.10
N LEU A 120 -1.29 -13.88 -8.99
CA LEU A 120 -2.63 -13.46 -8.56
C LEU A 120 -2.91 -14.06 -7.18
N GLU A 121 -3.32 -13.22 -6.23
CA GLU A 121 -3.75 -13.59 -4.88
C GLU A 121 -5.15 -13.02 -4.61
N GLU A 122 -5.97 -13.75 -3.82
CA GLU A 122 -7.29 -13.27 -3.40
C GLU A 122 -7.14 -12.19 -2.32
N GLY A 123 -7.58 -10.97 -2.65
CA GLY A 123 -7.68 -9.86 -1.72
C GLY A 123 -9.12 -9.57 -1.29
N LEU A 124 -9.29 -8.61 -0.37
CA LEU A 124 -10.60 -8.20 0.16
C LEU A 124 -11.59 -7.73 -0.92
N ALA A 125 -11.09 -7.16 -2.01
CA ALA A 125 -11.88 -6.63 -3.13
C ALA A 125 -11.86 -7.54 -4.38
N GLY A 126 -11.34 -8.76 -4.26
CA GLY A 126 -11.16 -9.70 -5.38
C GLY A 126 -9.70 -10.03 -5.67
N LEU A 127 -9.46 -10.67 -6.82
CA LEU A 127 -8.11 -11.06 -7.25
C LEU A 127 -7.25 -9.83 -7.52
N VAL A 128 -6.09 -9.78 -6.88
CA VAL A 128 -5.09 -8.71 -7.04
C VAL A 128 -3.79 -9.28 -7.57
N GLU A 129 -3.13 -8.51 -8.42
CA GLU A 129 -1.78 -8.83 -8.89
C GLU A 129 -0.75 -8.50 -7.82
N ILE A 130 0.15 -9.43 -7.57
CA ILE A 130 1.24 -9.32 -6.60
C ILE A 130 2.58 -9.58 -7.29
N ALA A 131 3.62 -8.88 -6.86
CA ALA A 131 4.99 -9.29 -7.02
C ALA A 131 5.32 -10.30 -5.91
N VAL A 132 5.91 -11.43 -6.26
CA VAL A 132 6.26 -12.51 -5.33
C VAL A 132 7.68 -13.01 -5.55
N VAL A 133 8.41 -13.23 -4.45
CA VAL A 133 9.64 -14.02 -4.40
C VAL A 133 9.26 -15.45 -4.02
N PRO A 134 9.54 -16.46 -4.85
CA PRO A 134 9.25 -17.85 -4.55
C PRO A 134 9.87 -18.29 -3.22
N GLU A 135 9.10 -19.06 -2.46
CA GLU A 135 9.44 -19.45 -1.08
C GLU A 135 10.76 -20.21 -1.02
N GLU A 136 11.08 -20.95 -2.08
CA GLU A 136 12.27 -21.77 -2.19
C GLU A 136 13.55 -20.94 -2.34
N LEU A 137 13.46 -19.70 -2.83
CA LEU A 137 14.62 -18.81 -2.97
C LEU A 137 14.92 -18.03 -1.70
N ARG A 138 13.89 -17.75 -0.89
CA ARG A 138 13.99 -16.88 0.30
C ARG A 138 15.02 -17.33 1.35
N PRO A 139 15.16 -18.63 1.70
CA PRO A 139 16.10 -19.08 2.73
C PRO A 139 17.57 -18.81 2.39
N HIS A 140 17.86 -18.61 1.11
CA HIS A 140 19.21 -18.43 0.58
C HIS A 140 19.53 -16.97 0.27
N LEU A 141 18.54 -16.07 0.36
CA LEU A 141 18.73 -14.64 0.23
C LEU A 141 19.07 -14.03 1.59
N PRO A 142 19.86 -12.94 1.64
CA PRO A 142 20.18 -12.30 2.91
C PRO A 142 18.91 -11.80 3.57
N ALA A 143 18.81 -12.05 4.88
CA ALA A 143 17.69 -11.58 5.66
C ALA A 143 17.61 -10.04 5.58
N PRO A 144 16.42 -9.47 5.30
CA PRO A 144 16.26 -8.03 5.34
C PRO A 144 16.58 -7.53 6.76
N PRO A 145 17.21 -6.35 6.91
CA PRO A 145 17.36 -5.74 8.22
C PRO A 145 15.97 -5.54 8.85
N PRO A 146 15.82 -5.70 10.17
CA PRO A 146 14.54 -5.49 10.83
C PRO A 146 14.03 -4.07 10.52
N PRO A 147 12.72 -3.90 10.24
CA PRO A 147 12.16 -2.62 9.88
C PRO A 147 12.39 -1.64 11.03
N VAL A 148 13.20 -0.61 10.79
CA VAL A 148 13.34 0.51 11.73
C VAL A 148 12.11 1.38 11.53
N VAL A 149 11.03 1.07 12.25
CA VAL A 149 9.84 1.90 12.27
C VAL A 149 10.21 3.22 12.94
N ARG A 150 10.52 4.23 12.13
CA ARG A 150 10.56 5.61 12.59
C ARG A 150 9.14 6.13 12.44
N PRO A 151 8.39 6.37 13.52
CA PRO A 151 7.09 7.00 13.40
C PRO A 151 7.30 8.39 12.80
N THR A 152 6.94 8.53 11.53
CA THR A 152 6.79 9.85 10.93
C THR A 152 5.63 10.52 11.67
N PRO A 153 5.79 11.73 12.23
CA PRO A 153 4.67 12.42 12.85
C PRO A 153 3.60 12.62 11.78
N CYS A 154 2.54 11.82 11.87
CA CYS A 154 1.36 11.99 11.04
C CYS A 154 0.76 13.34 11.43
N SER A 155 0.66 14.27 10.49
CA SER A 155 -0.11 15.49 10.73
C SER A 155 -1.49 15.07 11.21
N PRO A 156 -2.02 15.65 12.32
CA PRO A 156 -3.31 15.24 12.85
C PRO A 156 -4.33 15.31 11.72
N SER A 157 -5.00 14.19 11.45
CA SER A 157 -6.12 14.15 10.51
C SER A 157 -7.07 15.30 10.87
N PRO A 158 -7.58 16.07 9.89
CA PRO A 158 -8.57 17.10 10.20
C PRO A 158 -9.71 16.42 10.94
N ILE A 159 -10.04 16.94 12.12
CA ILE A 159 -11.18 16.48 12.89
C ILE A 159 -12.40 16.75 12.01
N LEU A 160 -12.95 15.68 11.42
CA LEU A 160 -14.20 15.75 10.69
C LEU A 160 -15.31 15.81 11.73
N LEU A 161 -15.83 17.01 11.95
CA LEU A 161 -17.08 17.18 12.67
C LEU A 161 -18.20 16.67 11.74
N PRO A 162 -19.10 15.79 12.23
CA PRO A 162 -20.29 15.44 11.46
C PRO A 162 -21.04 16.74 11.11
N ALA A 163 -21.52 16.83 9.87
CA ALA A 163 -22.43 17.91 9.50
C ALA A 163 -23.73 17.65 10.27
N ASP A 164 -23.96 18.45 11.31
CA ASP A 164 -25.18 18.41 12.10
C ASP A 164 -26.12 19.53 11.64
N ASP A 165 -27.40 19.19 11.49
CA ASP A 165 -28.45 20.10 11.02
C ASP A 165 -28.95 21.03 12.15
N GLY A 166 -28.38 20.94 13.36
CA GLY A 166 -28.79 21.73 14.52
C GLY A 166 -28.84 23.24 14.29
N LEU A 167 -27.94 23.79 13.46
CA LEU A 167 -27.98 25.23 13.11
C LEU A 167 -29.21 25.59 12.24
N LEU A 168 -29.60 24.70 11.34
CA LEU A 168 -30.79 24.90 10.49
C LEU A 168 -32.07 24.77 11.31
N ASP A 169 -32.11 23.83 12.26
CA ASP A 169 -33.24 23.64 13.17
C ASP A 169 -33.41 24.82 14.13
N ASP A 170 -32.33 25.34 14.70
CA ASP A 170 -32.36 26.55 15.54
C ASP A 170 -32.79 27.78 14.74
N GLY A 171 -32.31 27.91 13.50
CA GLY A 171 -32.73 28.97 12.58
C GLY A 171 -34.22 28.92 12.26
N CYS A 172 -34.75 27.72 11.97
CA CYS A 172 -36.18 27.52 11.74
C CYS A 172 -37.00 27.82 13.01
N THR A 173 -36.51 27.42 14.18
CA THR A 173 -37.15 27.66 15.48
C THR A 173 -37.26 29.16 15.78
N LEU A 174 -36.19 29.92 15.53
CA LEU A 174 -36.19 31.38 15.66
C LEU A 174 -37.21 32.03 14.71
N LEU A 175 -37.22 31.65 13.44
CA LEU A 175 -38.13 32.22 12.45
C LEU A 175 -39.60 31.91 12.78
N ALA A 176 -39.89 30.68 13.20
CA ALA A 176 -41.22 30.29 13.64
C ALA A 176 -41.65 31.07 14.90
N TYR A 177 -40.73 31.33 15.83
CA TYR A 177 -41.02 32.15 17.00
C TYR A 177 -41.39 33.58 16.61
N LEU A 178 -40.60 34.21 15.75
CA LEU A 178 -40.83 35.58 15.26
C LEU A 178 -42.15 35.72 14.47
N GLN A 179 -42.54 34.67 13.75
CA GLN A 179 -43.78 34.66 12.99
C GLN A 179 -45.01 34.55 13.90
N ASN A 180 -44.93 33.75 14.97
CA ASN A 180 -46.06 33.48 15.87
C ASN A 180 -46.15 34.48 17.04
N HIS A 181 -45.04 35.12 17.39
CA HIS A 181 -44.95 36.05 18.51
C HIS A 181 -44.46 37.41 18.02
N ARG A 182 -45.26 38.46 18.28
CA ARG A 182 -44.86 39.84 17.99
C ARG A 182 -43.84 40.31 19.03
N LEU A 183 -42.55 40.11 18.75
CA LEU A 183 -41.48 40.69 19.53
C LEU A 183 -41.50 42.21 19.41
N ARG A 184 -41.44 42.89 20.55
CA ARG A 184 -41.22 44.32 20.63
C ARG A 184 -39.85 44.55 21.28
N PRO A 185 -38.79 44.74 20.49
CA PRO A 185 -37.48 45.00 21.04
C PRO A 185 -37.47 46.31 21.82
N GLY A 186 -36.61 46.39 22.83
CA GLY A 186 -36.36 47.60 23.59
C GLY A 186 -35.75 48.72 22.73
N PRO A 187 -35.59 49.93 23.28
CA PRO A 187 -35.05 51.08 22.56
C PRO A 187 -33.62 50.87 22.03
N GLU A 188 -32.86 49.94 22.62
CA GLU A 188 -31.51 49.57 22.19
C GLU A 188 -31.47 48.27 21.37
N GLY A 189 -32.63 47.73 20.96
CA GLY A 189 -32.72 46.47 20.21
C GLY A 189 -32.71 45.21 21.09
N GLU A 190 -32.73 45.38 22.41
CA GLU A 190 -32.74 44.28 23.37
C GLU A 190 -34.02 43.45 23.28
N TRP A 191 -33.87 42.14 23.49
CA TRP A 191 -34.99 41.22 23.56
C TRP A 191 -35.61 41.26 24.96
N PRO A 192 -36.94 41.19 25.10
CA PRO A 192 -37.54 41.01 26.42
C PRO A 192 -37.01 39.73 27.06
N ALA A 193 -36.54 39.81 28.30
CA ALA A 193 -35.90 38.68 29.00
C ALA A 193 -36.77 37.41 29.05
N TRP A 194 -38.09 37.56 29.06
CA TRP A 194 -39.03 36.44 28.99
C TRP A 194 -39.02 35.73 27.62
N ASP A 195 -38.98 36.50 26.53
CA ASP A 195 -38.96 35.96 25.17
C ASP A 195 -37.62 35.28 24.87
N GLU A 196 -36.53 35.89 25.31
CA GLU A 196 -35.18 35.32 25.21
C GLU A 196 -35.07 34.00 25.99
N ALA A 197 -35.48 33.98 27.26
CA ALA A 197 -35.45 32.76 28.07
C ALA A 197 -36.38 31.66 27.53
N ARG A 198 -37.45 32.02 26.82
CA ARG A 198 -38.34 31.06 26.17
C ARG A 198 -37.74 30.48 24.91
N LEU A 199 -37.14 31.31 24.06
CA LEU A 199 -36.50 30.88 22.83
C LEU A 199 -35.26 30.01 23.09
N LEU A 200 -34.43 30.39 24.07
CA LEU A 200 -33.24 29.61 24.46
C LEU A 200 -33.58 28.20 24.98
N ARG A 201 -34.80 27.98 25.49
CA ARG A 201 -35.27 26.63 25.89
C ARG A 201 -35.69 25.76 24.71
N GLN A 202 -35.91 26.35 23.54
CA GLN A 202 -36.39 25.66 22.34
C GLN A 202 -35.25 25.31 21.38
N PHE A 203 -34.10 25.95 21.49
CA PHE A 203 -32.92 25.62 20.70
C PHE A 203 -32.32 24.27 21.07
N HIS A 204 -31.78 23.60 20.05
CA HIS A 204 -31.15 22.30 20.15
C HIS A 204 -29.81 22.46 20.88
N ASP A 205 -29.73 21.89 22.07
CA ASP A 205 -28.72 22.26 23.06
C ASP A 205 -27.46 21.39 22.95
N ASP A 206 -26.66 21.61 21.89
CA ASP A 206 -25.32 21.01 21.76
C ASP A 206 -24.24 21.85 22.48
N ARG A 207 -24.64 22.91 23.21
CA ARG A 207 -23.74 23.80 23.97
C ARG A 207 -23.79 23.64 25.48
N ARG A 208 -24.58 22.69 26.00
CA ARG A 208 -24.62 22.35 27.44
C ARG A 208 -23.29 21.85 28.02
N GLU A 209 -22.35 21.39 27.19
CA GLU A 209 -21.08 20.84 27.69
C GLU A 209 -19.97 21.87 27.92
N VAL A 210 -19.98 23.02 27.22
CA VAL A 210 -18.85 23.98 27.31
C VAL A 210 -18.88 24.82 28.59
N ALA A 211 -20.01 24.89 29.30
CA ALA A 211 -20.15 25.69 30.52
C ALA A 211 -19.93 24.90 31.84
N ARG A 212 -19.55 23.61 31.79
CA ARG A 212 -19.28 22.80 32.99
C ARG A 212 -17.86 22.22 32.97
N THR A 213 -16.85 23.07 32.97
CA THR A 213 -15.53 22.69 33.49
C THR A 213 -15.16 23.61 34.65
N PRO A 214 -15.43 23.24 35.91
CA PRO A 214 -14.66 23.77 37.03
C PRO A 214 -13.29 23.07 37.02
N GLY A 215 -12.24 23.87 37.21
CA GLY A 215 -10.84 23.47 37.06
C GLY A 215 -10.47 22.13 37.72
N GLY A 216 -9.83 21.27 36.93
CA GLY A 216 -9.15 20.06 37.38
C GLY A 216 -7.65 20.19 37.19
N SER A 217 -6.97 20.63 38.25
CA SER A 217 -5.51 20.60 38.39
C SER A 217 -4.99 19.15 38.31
N CYS A 218 -4.27 18.79 37.24
CA CYS A 218 -3.44 17.59 37.23
C CYS A 218 -2.06 17.91 37.85
N LEU A 219 -1.96 17.66 39.15
CA LEU A 219 -0.69 17.45 39.86
C LEU A 219 -0.10 16.12 39.37
N VAL A 220 1.08 16.16 38.76
CA VAL A 220 1.96 15.00 38.59
C VAL A 220 2.83 14.89 39.85
N LYS A 221 2.71 13.77 40.57
CA LYS A 221 3.62 13.33 41.62
C LYS A 221 3.84 11.82 41.48
N GLY A 222 5.11 11.41 41.52
CA GLY A 222 5.55 10.03 41.76
C GLY A 222 6.24 9.42 40.56
#